data_AF-A0A939D6L3-F1
#
_entry.id   AF-A0A939D6L3-F1
#
_cell.length_a   1.000
_cell.length_b   1.000
_cell.length_c   1.000
_cell.angle_alpha   90.00
_cell.angle_beta   90.00
_cell.angle_gamma   90.00
#
_symmetry.space_group_name_H-M   'P 1'
#
loop_
_entity.id
_entity.type
_entity.pdbx_description
1 polymer ?
#
loop_
_entity_poly.entity_id
_entity_poly.type
_entity_poly.pdbx_seq_one_letter_code
_entity_poly.pdbx_strand_id
1 'polypeptide(L)'
;MSCFGNRVSPDLYQNCCNANTLCEFSGNINDLVTEPLYVQKVYDAVLFNLQGMKTVQNQRFTPNIPRNHRVKRVIDIRCKRFFNPANIDDPRNLKLELNTSISGATFLQNAQGQPIQVVGPDGTFSEKILFADTTDCDDQCMGTPIFGTQNISVTGNVQVFVDLLLCDRNNNEVVFTVCTDVNVATATQPLVLTNFFEICMPSTIDTAFLPRFTEFCNTACETRLATNNMGRDLSISQNGEVSANLIIAICITCEKKIVVPVQLCVLSTGFAQISPQVNAICTTFPTLFPQQIKESDTLENCGEVSPEEDEVECVPCCVPCCPVSCEEEAEESCRRNSRNRR
;
A
#
# COMPACT_ATOMS: atom_id res chain seq x y z
N MET A 1 -11.93 -12.27 -26.97
CA MET A 1 -12.04 -12.07 -25.51
C MET A 1 -13.40 -11.46 -25.25
N SER A 2 -14.20 -12.02 -24.33
CA SER A 2 -15.47 -11.41 -23.92
C SER A 2 -15.15 -10.18 -23.08
N CYS A 3 -15.65 -9.00 -23.46
CA CYS A 3 -15.52 -7.77 -22.64
C CYS A 3 -16.29 -7.86 -21.32
N PHE A 4 -17.08 -8.93 -21.14
CA PHE A 4 -17.72 -9.28 -19.88
C PHE A 4 -16.81 -10.28 -19.14
N GLY A 5 -15.79 -9.76 -18.48
CA GLY A 5 -15.07 -10.52 -17.47
C GLY A 5 -16.04 -10.93 -16.36
N ASN A 6 -16.07 -12.24 -16.07
CA ASN A 6 -16.62 -12.90 -14.89
C ASN A 6 -17.66 -12.11 -14.09
N ARG A 7 -18.95 -12.32 -14.41
CA ARG A 7 -20.05 -11.91 -13.53
C ARG A 7 -19.91 -12.64 -12.20
N VAL A 8 -19.47 -11.93 -11.17
CA VAL A 8 -19.66 -12.34 -9.77
C VAL A 8 -21.04 -11.83 -9.37
N SER A 9 -22.01 -12.76 -9.28
CA SER A 9 -23.40 -12.61 -8.78
C SER A 9 -24.27 -11.43 -9.28
N PRO A 10 -25.62 -11.51 -9.19
CA PRO A 10 -26.52 -10.48 -9.74
C PRO A 10 -26.66 -9.22 -8.86
N ASP A 11 -26.17 -9.24 -7.63
CA ASP A 11 -26.30 -8.12 -6.69
C ASP A 11 -25.03 -7.26 -6.71
N LEU A 12 -24.98 -6.34 -7.68
CA LEU A 12 -23.87 -5.41 -7.91
C LEU A 12 -23.50 -4.55 -6.67
N TYR A 13 -24.40 -4.44 -5.68
CA TYR A 13 -24.20 -3.71 -4.42
C TYR A 13 -23.72 -4.56 -3.24
N GLN A 14 -23.71 -5.91 -3.35
CA GLN A 14 -23.23 -6.79 -2.27
C GLN A 14 -21.73 -7.13 -2.37
N ASN A 15 -21.08 -6.80 -3.49
CA ASN A 15 -19.68 -7.18 -3.74
C ASN A 15 -18.65 -6.12 -3.30
N CYS A 16 -19.12 -4.98 -2.77
CA CYS A 16 -18.27 -3.90 -2.28
C CYS A 16 -18.50 -3.74 -0.78
N CYS A 17 -17.42 -3.75 0.01
CA CYS A 17 -17.47 -3.41 1.42
C CYS A 17 -16.92 -1.99 1.62
N ASN A 18 -17.55 -1.23 2.52
CA ASN A 18 -16.88 -0.06 3.09
C ASN A 18 -15.89 -0.54 4.15
N ALA A 19 -14.74 0.12 4.25
CA ALA A 19 -13.83 -0.11 5.36
C ALA A 19 -14.48 0.38 6.66
N ASN A 20 -14.27 -0.36 7.75
CA ASN A 20 -14.69 0.10 9.07
C ASN A 20 -13.79 1.25 9.52
N THR A 21 -14.36 2.25 10.19
CA THR A 21 -13.58 3.23 10.95
C THR A 21 -12.98 2.51 12.16
N LEU A 22 -11.65 2.38 12.19
CA LEU A 22 -10.95 1.61 13.23
C LEU A 22 -10.59 2.46 14.46
N CYS A 23 -10.48 3.78 14.30
CA CYS A 23 -10.15 4.72 15.36
C CYS A 23 -11.15 5.87 15.33
N GLU A 24 -11.81 6.12 16.46
CA GLU A 24 -12.69 7.27 16.65
C GLU A 24 -12.16 8.11 17.81
N PHE A 25 -12.02 9.42 17.59
CA PHE A 25 -11.65 10.35 18.65
C PHE A 25 -12.93 10.96 19.23
N SER A 26 -13.10 10.83 20.55
CA SER A 26 -14.25 11.36 21.29
C SER A 26 -14.37 12.89 21.24
N GLY A 27 -13.32 13.60 20.81
CA GLY A 27 -13.22 15.06 20.88
C GLY A 27 -12.69 15.56 22.23
N ASN A 28 -12.52 14.68 23.22
CA ASN A 28 -12.03 15.03 24.55
C ASN A 28 -10.51 14.78 24.65
N ILE A 29 -9.76 15.85 24.88
CA ILE A 29 -8.29 15.78 24.95
C ILE A 29 -7.78 14.96 26.14
N ASN A 30 -8.60 14.79 27.19
CA ASN A 30 -8.25 14.00 28.37
C ASN A 30 -8.18 12.50 28.07
N ASP A 31 -8.77 12.06 26.95
CA ASP A 31 -8.75 10.66 26.52
C ASP A 31 -7.47 10.33 25.72
N LEU A 32 -6.63 11.34 25.45
CA LEU A 32 -5.36 11.16 24.76
C LEU A 32 -4.25 10.77 25.74
N VAL A 33 -3.51 9.73 25.37
CA VAL A 33 -2.30 9.27 26.05
C VAL A 33 -1.09 9.53 25.16
N THR A 34 0.07 9.72 25.78
CA THR A 34 1.33 9.81 25.06
C THR A 34 1.91 8.43 24.86
N GLU A 35 2.19 8.06 23.62
CA GLU A 35 2.82 6.77 23.29
C GLU A 35 4.14 6.99 22.52
N PRO A 36 5.22 6.29 22.91
CA PRO A 36 6.45 6.27 22.14
C PRO A 36 6.31 5.31 20.96
N LEU A 37 6.49 5.80 19.74
CA LEU A 37 6.50 4.99 18.52
C LEU A 37 7.87 5.02 17.85
N TYR A 38 8.35 3.85 17.46
CA TYR A 38 9.55 3.73 16.62
C TYR A 38 9.12 3.53 15.16
N VAL A 39 9.41 4.52 14.31
CA VAL A 39 8.86 4.61 12.94
C VAL A 39 9.91 5.11 11.94
N GLN A 40 9.63 4.90 10.64
CA GLN A 40 10.36 5.57 9.55
C GLN A 40 9.71 6.94 9.30
N LYS A 41 10.46 8.02 9.57
CA LYS A 41 10.04 9.38 9.26
C LYS A 41 10.61 9.82 7.92
N VAL A 42 9.78 10.46 7.11
CA VAL A 42 10.19 11.13 5.87
C VAL A 42 10.92 12.41 6.25
N TYR A 43 12.19 12.52 5.85
CA TYR A 43 13.02 13.71 6.03
C TYR A 43 12.76 14.73 4.93
N ASP A 44 12.84 14.26 3.68
CA ASP A 44 12.52 15.05 2.49
C ASP A 44 11.88 14.16 1.43
N ALA A 45 11.11 14.74 0.53
CA ALA A 45 10.42 14.04 -0.53
C ALA A 45 10.18 14.93 -1.75
N VAL A 46 10.22 14.30 -2.92
CA VAL A 46 9.91 14.95 -4.20
C VAL A 46 8.96 14.07 -5.01
N LEU A 47 7.95 14.73 -5.60
CA LEU A 47 6.92 14.09 -6.41
C LEU A 47 7.00 14.61 -7.84
N PHE A 48 6.89 13.68 -8.79
CA PHE A 48 6.93 14.01 -10.22
C PHE A 48 5.79 13.34 -10.96
N ASN A 49 5.26 14.07 -11.95
CA ASN A 49 4.32 13.57 -12.92
C ASN A 49 5.00 13.53 -14.29
N LEU A 50 5.00 12.36 -14.90
CA LEU A 50 5.60 12.09 -16.20
C LEU A 50 4.53 11.57 -17.15
N GLN A 51 4.68 11.85 -18.44
CA GLN A 51 3.74 11.40 -19.45
C GLN A 51 4.50 10.77 -20.61
N GLY A 52 4.13 9.54 -20.95
CA GLY A 52 4.54 8.87 -22.17
C GLY A 52 3.35 8.74 -23.11
N MET A 53 3.57 8.84 -24.42
CA MET A 53 2.50 8.71 -25.42
C MET A 53 2.76 7.56 -26.39
N LYS A 54 1.70 6.83 -26.73
CA LYS A 54 1.68 5.82 -27.77
C LYS A 54 0.55 6.13 -28.75
N THR A 55 0.90 6.29 -30.02
CA THR A 55 -0.07 6.39 -31.11
C THR A 55 -0.25 5.01 -31.74
N VAL A 56 -1.50 4.60 -31.95
CA VAL A 56 -1.84 3.32 -32.58
C VAL A 56 -2.85 3.56 -33.70
N GLN A 57 -2.63 2.91 -34.83
CA GLN A 57 -3.48 3.03 -36.01
C GLN A 57 -4.24 1.73 -36.26
N ASN A 58 -5.48 1.85 -36.73
CA ASN A 58 -6.35 0.71 -37.08
C ASN A 58 -6.44 -0.36 -35.98
N GLN A 59 -6.45 0.06 -34.70
CA GLN A 59 -6.56 -0.85 -33.57
C GLN A 59 -7.93 -1.52 -33.61
N ARG A 60 -7.95 -2.86 -33.69
CA ARG A 60 -9.19 -3.64 -33.79
C ARG A 60 -9.80 -3.85 -32.42
N PHE A 61 -11.12 -3.71 -32.33
CA PHE A 61 -11.89 -3.92 -31.12
C PHE A 61 -12.82 -5.13 -31.25
N THR A 62 -13.16 -5.69 -30.09
CA THR A 62 -14.13 -6.78 -29.97
C THR A 62 -15.14 -6.46 -28.86
N PRO A 63 -16.36 -7.00 -28.87
CA PRO A 63 -16.99 -7.77 -29.94
C PRO A 63 -17.35 -6.88 -31.15
N ASN A 64 -17.71 -7.53 -32.26
CA ASN A 64 -18.25 -6.83 -33.42
C ASN A 64 -19.62 -6.23 -33.10
N ILE A 65 -19.93 -5.10 -33.72
CA ILE A 65 -21.25 -4.46 -33.67
C ILE A 65 -22.31 -5.41 -34.24
N PRO A 66 -23.49 -5.55 -33.60
CA PRO A 66 -24.58 -6.35 -34.13
C PRO A 66 -25.03 -5.88 -35.51
N ARG A 67 -25.46 -6.83 -36.36
CA ARG A 67 -25.96 -6.50 -37.70
C ARG A 67 -27.11 -5.48 -37.62
N ASN A 68 -27.24 -4.66 -38.68
CA ASN A 68 -28.28 -3.62 -38.81
C ASN A 68 -28.24 -2.46 -37.80
N HIS A 69 -27.14 -2.31 -37.06
CA HIS A 69 -26.91 -1.16 -36.20
C HIS A 69 -25.92 -0.19 -36.88
N ARG A 70 -26.13 1.11 -36.69
CA ARG A 70 -25.16 2.16 -37.03
C ARG A 70 -24.61 2.81 -35.77
N VAL A 71 -23.36 3.25 -35.79
CA VAL A 71 -22.79 4.06 -34.70
C VAL A 71 -23.25 5.51 -34.87
N LYS A 72 -23.93 6.05 -33.87
CA LYS A 72 -24.37 7.44 -33.84
C LYS A 72 -23.29 8.37 -33.27
N ARG A 73 -22.64 7.96 -32.19
CA ARG A 73 -21.51 8.67 -31.57
C ARG A 73 -20.71 7.77 -30.63
N VAL A 74 -19.51 8.22 -30.28
CA VAL A 74 -18.76 7.72 -29.14
C VAL A 74 -19.26 8.43 -27.88
N ILE A 75 -19.57 7.67 -26.83
CA ILE A 75 -20.04 8.18 -25.54
C ILE A 75 -18.85 8.46 -24.63
N ASP A 76 -17.99 7.46 -24.46
CA ASP A 76 -16.84 7.51 -23.56
C ASP A 76 -15.73 6.56 -24.06
N ILE A 77 -14.49 6.87 -23.68
CA ILE A 77 -13.31 6.04 -23.92
C ILE A 77 -12.57 5.87 -22.61
N ARG A 78 -12.51 4.63 -22.13
CA ARG A 78 -11.89 4.28 -20.85
C ARG A 78 -10.62 3.48 -21.09
N CYS A 79 -9.59 3.75 -20.29
CA CYS A 79 -8.35 3.02 -20.32
C CYS A 79 -8.07 2.40 -18.95
N LYS A 80 -7.61 1.15 -18.95
CA LYS A 80 -7.19 0.43 -17.74
C LYS A 80 -5.83 -0.21 -17.97
N ARG A 81 -5.04 -0.36 -16.91
CA ARG A 81 -3.82 -1.18 -16.96
C ARG A 81 -4.22 -2.62 -17.22
N PHE A 82 -3.48 -3.31 -18.08
CA PHE A 82 -3.61 -4.76 -18.17
C PHE A 82 -2.87 -5.39 -16.98
N PHE A 83 -3.56 -6.26 -16.25
CA PHE A 83 -2.97 -7.07 -15.19
C PHE A 83 -3.65 -8.44 -15.16
N ASN A 84 -2.85 -9.49 -15.24
CA ASN A 84 -3.29 -10.87 -15.15
C ASN A 84 -3.04 -11.41 -13.73
N PRO A 85 -4.08 -11.50 -12.87
CA PRO A 85 -3.91 -11.96 -11.50
C PRO A 85 -3.54 -13.45 -11.40
N ALA A 86 -3.79 -14.25 -12.44
CA ALA A 86 -3.43 -15.66 -12.47
C ALA A 86 -1.94 -15.88 -12.83
N ASN A 87 -1.27 -14.87 -13.39
CA ASN A 87 0.14 -14.93 -13.74
C ASN A 87 0.80 -13.54 -13.65
N ILE A 88 1.54 -13.31 -12.56
CA ILE A 88 2.27 -12.07 -12.31
C ILE A 88 3.37 -11.80 -13.36
N ASP A 89 3.89 -12.86 -13.96
CA ASP A 89 4.96 -12.83 -14.96
C ASP A 89 4.45 -12.68 -16.40
N ASP A 90 3.13 -12.55 -16.61
CA ASP A 90 2.57 -12.32 -17.93
C ASP A 90 3.22 -11.07 -18.57
N PRO A 91 3.86 -11.18 -19.75
CA PRO A 91 4.54 -10.06 -20.39
C PRO A 91 3.58 -8.95 -20.85
N ARG A 92 2.26 -9.21 -20.86
CA ARG A 92 1.24 -8.21 -21.13
C ARG A 92 0.94 -7.34 -19.92
N ASN A 93 1.29 -7.77 -18.71
CA ASN A 93 1.12 -6.95 -17.51
C ASN A 93 1.85 -5.63 -17.71
N LEU A 94 1.16 -4.51 -17.45
CA LEU A 94 1.80 -3.20 -17.51
C LEU A 94 2.79 -3.09 -16.35
N LYS A 95 4.09 -3.04 -16.67
CA LYS A 95 5.17 -3.01 -15.68
C LYS A 95 5.94 -1.70 -15.77
N LEU A 96 6.41 -1.26 -14.60
CA LEU A 96 7.34 -0.15 -14.44
C LEU A 96 8.63 -0.68 -13.85
N GLU A 97 9.73 -0.48 -14.56
CA GLU A 97 11.06 -0.76 -14.04
C GLU A 97 11.76 0.57 -13.76
N LEU A 98 12.12 0.77 -12.49
CA LEU A 98 12.76 1.99 -12.00
C LEU A 98 14.27 1.78 -11.91
N ASN A 99 15.03 2.65 -12.56
CA ASN A 99 16.47 2.69 -12.44
C ASN A 99 16.92 4.09 -12.04
N THR A 100 17.33 4.23 -10.79
CA THR A 100 17.76 5.50 -10.21
C THR A 100 19.25 5.48 -9.91
N SER A 101 19.95 6.48 -10.42
CA SER A 101 21.34 6.81 -10.09
C SER A 101 21.38 8.11 -9.30
N ILE A 102 22.30 8.20 -8.35
CA ILE A 102 22.47 9.36 -7.47
C ILE A 102 23.90 9.91 -7.62
N SER A 103 24.01 11.23 -7.54
CA SER A 103 25.22 12.05 -7.50
C SER A 103 25.24 12.87 -6.20
N GLY A 104 26.42 13.03 -5.60
CA GLY A 104 26.57 13.71 -4.30
C GLY A 104 26.39 12.79 -3.08
N ALA A 105 25.92 11.56 -3.31
CA ALA A 105 25.88 10.49 -2.32
C ALA A 105 26.09 9.14 -3.00
N THR A 106 26.30 8.09 -2.20
CA THR A 106 26.49 6.72 -2.68
C THR A 106 25.52 5.78 -1.97
N PHE A 107 24.90 4.87 -2.72
CA PHE A 107 24.22 3.73 -2.10
C PHE A 107 25.28 2.81 -1.52
N LEU A 108 25.20 2.52 -0.22
CA LEU A 108 26.13 1.58 0.39
C LEU A 108 26.01 0.21 -0.27
N GLN A 109 27.15 -0.41 -0.56
CA GLN A 109 27.22 -1.68 -1.26
C GLN A 109 27.78 -2.77 -0.35
N ASN A 110 27.35 -4.00 -0.59
CA ASN A 110 27.96 -5.18 0.03
C ASN A 110 29.30 -5.53 -0.65
N ALA A 111 29.97 -6.58 -0.17
CA ALA A 111 31.24 -7.05 -0.74
C ALA A 111 31.15 -7.50 -2.21
N GLN A 112 29.95 -7.69 -2.75
CA GLN A 112 29.69 -8.07 -4.15
C GLN A 112 29.36 -6.85 -5.04
N GLY A 113 29.42 -5.62 -4.49
CA GLY A 113 29.09 -4.39 -5.21
C GLY A 113 27.59 -4.14 -5.38
N GLN A 114 26.73 -4.90 -4.70
CA GLN A 114 25.27 -4.71 -4.77
C GLN A 114 24.81 -3.75 -3.68
N PRO A 115 23.91 -2.78 -3.98
CA PRO A 115 23.34 -1.90 -2.98
C PRO A 115 22.68 -2.68 -1.83
N ILE A 116 22.94 -2.25 -0.59
CA ILE A 116 22.32 -2.80 0.60
C ILE A 116 20.86 -2.34 0.63
N GLN A 117 19.94 -3.30 0.62
CA GLN A 117 18.51 -3.06 0.70
C GLN A 117 17.98 -3.41 2.09
N VAL A 118 16.98 -2.66 2.55
CA VAL A 118 16.30 -2.90 3.82
C VAL A 118 14.79 -2.92 3.59
N VAL A 119 14.08 -3.53 4.55
CA VAL A 119 12.64 -3.71 4.48
C VAL A 119 11.95 -2.37 4.64
N GLY A 120 11.14 -1.99 3.65
CA GLY A 120 10.31 -0.80 3.68
C GLY A 120 8.93 -1.05 4.28
N PRO A 121 8.07 -0.02 4.29
CA PRO A 121 6.72 -0.10 4.87
C PRO A 121 5.78 -1.05 4.11
N ASP A 122 6.13 -1.41 2.87
CA ASP A 122 5.43 -2.39 2.05
C ASP A 122 5.79 -3.85 2.38
N GLY A 123 6.71 -4.06 3.33
CA GLY A 123 7.16 -5.40 3.75
C GLY A 123 8.15 -6.05 2.78
N THR A 124 8.66 -5.32 1.79
CA THR A 124 9.65 -5.81 0.82
C THR A 124 10.96 -5.04 0.92
N PHE A 125 12.01 -5.51 0.25
CA PHE A 125 13.32 -4.85 0.17
C PHE A 125 13.29 -3.63 -0.77
N SER A 126 12.53 -2.60 -0.40
CA SER A 126 12.22 -1.43 -1.22
C SER A 126 13.08 -0.20 -0.91
N GLU A 127 13.81 -0.19 0.21
CA GLU A 127 14.66 0.94 0.62
C GLU A 127 16.15 0.63 0.44
N LYS A 128 16.95 1.62 0.07
CA LYS A 128 18.42 1.52 -0.07
C LYS A 128 19.12 2.44 0.92
N ILE A 129 20.18 1.98 1.56
CA ILE A 129 20.94 2.81 2.51
C ILE A 129 21.83 3.80 1.75
N LEU A 130 21.81 5.06 2.16
CA LEU A 130 22.50 6.17 1.53
C LEU A 130 23.60 6.73 2.44
N PHE A 131 24.73 7.09 1.85
CA PHE A 131 25.85 7.71 2.56
C PHE A 131 26.45 8.86 1.73
N ALA A 132 26.77 9.95 2.41
CA ALA A 132 27.52 11.09 1.90
C ALA A 132 28.31 11.70 3.06
N ASP A 133 29.44 12.35 2.76
CA ASP A 133 30.09 13.22 3.73
C ASP A 133 29.26 14.50 3.88
N THR A 134 28.71 14.71 5.07
CA THR A 134 27.78 15.81 5.37
C THR A 134 28.43 16.97 6.12
N THR A 135 29.73 16.87 6.43
CA THR A 135 30.46 17.77 7.36
C THR A 135 30.26 19.26 7.03
N ASP A 136 30.48 19.66 5.77
CA ASP A 136 30.37 21.07 5.35
C ASP A 136 28.95 21.66 5.52
N CYS A 137 27.93 20.82 5.36
CA CYS A 137 26.53 21.22 5.52
C CYS A 137 26.13 21.22 7.00
N ASP A 138 26.63 20.25 7.77
CA ASP A 138 26.39 20.13 9.21
C ASP A 138 26.96 21.34 9.97
N ASP A 139 28.16 21.82 9.59
CA ASP A 139 28.78 23.04 10.13
C ASP A 139 27.91 24.29 9.92
N GLN A 140 27.05 24.27 8.90
CA GLN A 140 26.11 25.34 8.57
C GLN A 140 24.70 25.07 9.09
N CYS A 141 24.47 23.96 9.80
CA CYS A 141 23.16 23.49 10.24
C CYS A 141 22.16 23.31 9.06
N MET A 142 22.67 22.86 7.91
CA MET A 142 21.90 22.63 6.67
C MET A 142 21.94 21.15 6.29
N GLY A 143 20.95 20.67 5.54
CA GLY A 143 21.00 19.33 4.97
C GLY A 143 21.79 19.28 3.66
N THR A 144 22.34 18.11 3.34
CA THR A 144 23.20 17.90 2.16
C THR A 144 22.35 17.65 0.91
N PRO A 145 22.52 18.44 -0.17
CA PRO A 145 21.75 18.25 -1.40
C PRO A 145 22.26 17.04 -2.18
N ILE A 146 21.33 16.26 -2.69
CA ILE A 146 21.58 15.06 -3.48
C ILE A 146 20.85 15.17 -4.80
N PHE A 147 21.58 14.94 -5.88
CA PHE A 147 21.03 14.99 -7.23
C PHE A 147 20.85 13.58 -7.75
N GLY A 148 19.74 13.30 -8.42
CA GLY A 148 19.50 11.99 -8.99
C GLY A 148 18.92 12.06 -10.38
N THR A 149 19.21 11.01 -11.14
CA THR A 149 18.60 10.73 -12.44
C THR A 149 17.82 9.43 -12.31
N GLN A 150 16.54 9.45 -12.68
CA GLN A 150 15.68 8.29 -12.71
C GLN A 150 15.29 7.99 -14.16
N ASN A 151 15.47 6.74 -14.57
CA ASN A 151 14.93 6.19 -15.80
C ASN A 151 13.80 5.22 -15.46
N ILE A 152 12.63 5.44 -16.05
CA ILE A 152 11.45 4.59 -15.90
C ILE A 152 11.21 3.90 -17.22
N SER A 153 11.36 2.57 -17.23
CA SER A 153 11.03 1.75 -18.39
C SER A 153 9.62 1.21 -18.24
N VAL A 154 8.73 1.62 -19.14
CA VAL A 154 7.35 1.13 -19.22
C VAL A 154 7.28 0.03 -20.26
N THR A 155 6.70 -1.11 -19.89
CA THR A 155 6.46 -2.25 -20.79
C THR A 155 5.07 -2.84 -20.55
N GLY A 156 4.55 -3.58 -21.52
CA GLY A 156 3.27 -4.30 -21.41
C GLY A 156 2.10 -3.59 -22.09
N ASN A 157 0.89 -3.94 -21.66
CA ASN A 157 -0.35 -3.57 -22.35
C ASN A 157 -1.27 -2.69 -21.50
N VAL A 158 -2.14 -1.96 -22.18
CA VAL A 158 -3.34 -1.36 -21.59
C VAL A 158 -4.58 -1.94 -22.24
N GLN A 159 -5.70 -1.90 -21.52
CA GLN A 159 -7.01 -2.26 -22.05
C GLN A 159 -7.79 -0.99 -22.35
N VAL A 160 -8.21 -0.84 -23.60
CA VAL A 160 -9.02 0.29 -24.04
C VAL A 160 -10.45 -0.19 -24.24
N PHE A 161 -11.40 0.52 -23.66
CA PHE A 161 -12.84 0.33 -23.80
C PHE A 161 -13.42 1.56 -24.47
N VAL A 162 -14.25 1.35 -25.49
CA VAL A 162 -14.96 2.42 -26.19
C VAL A 162 -16.45 2.13 -26.08
N ASP A 163 -17.17 3.06 -25.46
CA ASP A 163 -18.62 2.99 -25.30
C ASP A 163 -19.27 3.71 -26.49
N LEU A 164 -19.96 2.95 -27.33
CA LEU A 164 -20.60 3.43 -28.56
C LEU A 164 -22.11 3.56 -28.35
N LEU A 165 -22.69 4.65 -28.84
CA LEU A 165 -24.14 4.75 -28.98
C LEU A 165 -24.54 4.17 -30.34
N LEU A 166 -25.14 2.99 -30.31
CA LEU A 166 -25.69 2.35 -31.51
C LEU A 166 -27.13 2.76 -31.71
N CYS A 167 -27.55 2.78 -32.98
CA CYS A 167 -28.91 3.06 -33.40
C CYS A 167 -29.36 1.96 -34.36
N ASP A 168 -30.50 1.34 -34.09
CA ASP A 168 -31.12 0.35 -34.98
C ASP A 168 -31.94 1.02 -36.10
N ARG A 169 -32.58 0.21 -36.95
CA ARG A 169 -33.44 0.71 -38.05
C ARG A 169 -34.72 1.41 -37.56
N ASN A 170 -35.15 1.14 -36.34
CA ASN A 170 -36.35 1.72 -35.72
C ASN A 170 -36.01 2.95 -34.86
N ASN A 171 -34.78 3.48 -34.96
CA ASN A 171 -34.25 4.57 -34.14
C ASN A 171 -34.14 4.25 -32.63
N ASN A 172 -34.16 2.98 -32.23
CA ASN A 172 -33.84 2.62 -30.85
C ASN A 172 -32.34 2.78 -30.61
N GLU A 173 -32.00 3.38 -29.48
CA GLU A 173 -30.63 3.63 -29.08
C GLU A 173 -30.19 2.64 -28.01
N VAL A 174 -28.98 2.10 -28.16
CA VAL A 174 -28.38 1.19 -27.18
C VAL A 174 -26.91 1.51 -26.98
N VAL A 175 -26.46 1.49 -25.73
CA VAL A 175 -25.04 1.62 -25.39
C VAL A 175 -24.37 0.27 -25.59
N PHE A 176 -23.28 0.26 -26.35
CA PHE A 176 -22.52 -0.94 -26.67
C PHE A 176 -21.03 -0.70 -26.47
N THR A 177 -20.41 -1.48 -25.58
CA THR A 177 -18.99 -1.38 -25.27
C THR A 177 -18.19 -2.34 -26.12
N VAL A 178 -17.15 -1.82 -26.79
CA VAL A 178 -16.11 -2.62 -27.43
C VAL A 178 -14.78 -2.43 -26.69
N CYS A 179 -13.96 -3.47 -26.62
CA CYS A 179 -12.70 -3.48 -25.89
C CYS A 179 -11.56 -4.11 -26.71
N THR A 180 -10.34 -3.72 -26.37
CA THR A 180 -9.12 -4.25 -26.98
C THR A 180 -7.92 -4.10 -26.06
N ASP A 181 -6.94 -5.00 -26.20
CA ASP A 181 -5.65 -4.87 -25.56
C ASP A 181 -4.68 -4.17 -26.52
N VAL A 182 -4.00 -3.15 -26.03
CA VAL A 182 -3.03 -2.38 -26.81
C VAL A 182 -1.66 -2.49 -26.16
N ASN A 183 -0.67 -2.99 -26.90
CA ASN A 183 0.71 -2.99 -26.44
C ASN A 183 1.28 -1.57 -26.45
N VAL A 184 1.68 -1.09 -25.28
CA VAL A 184 2.34 0.21 -25.11
C VAL A 184 3.77 0.09 -25.62
N ALA A 185 4.50 -0.87 -25.06
CA ALA A 185 5.89 -1.13 -25.35
C ALA A 185 6.26 -2.58 -25.02
N THR A 186 7.38 -3.05 -25.58
CA THR A 186 7.90 -4.40 -25.38
C THR A 186 9.17 -4.35 -24.54
N ALA A 187 9.59 -5.48 -23.95
CA ALA A 187 10.84 -5.54 -23.20
C ALA A 187 12.07 -5.18 -24.05
N THR A 188 12.04 -5.46 -25.36
CA THR A 188 13.12 -5.11 -26.30
C THR A 188 13.14 -3.65 -26.71
N GLN A 189 11.99 -2.97 -26.62
CA GLN A 189 11.85 -1.56 -26.96
C GLN A 189 10.90 -0.90 -25.94
N PRO A 190 11.37 -0.71 -24.69
CA PRO A 190 10.57 -0.09 -23.64
C PRO A 190 10.32 1.39 -23.95
N LEU A 191 9.23 1.92 -23.42
CA LEU A 191 9.01 3.36 -23.38
C LEU A 191 9.77 3.91 -22.17
N VAL A 192 10.86 4.62 -22.42
CA VAL A 192 11.74 5.15 -21.37
C VAL A 192 11.40 6.62 -21.10
N LEU A 193 11.11 6.93 -19.84
CA LEU A 193 10.94 8.29 -19.35
C LEU A 193 12.09 8.61 -18.39
N THR A 194 12.78 9.71 -18.62
CA THR A 194 13.89 10.16 -17.77
C THR A 194 13.47 11.40 -17.01
N ASN A 195 13.83 11.44 -15.72
CA ASN A 195 13.64 12.60 -14.88
C ASN A 195 14.86 12.87 -14.01
N PHE A 196 15.06 14.13 -13.64
CA PHE A 196 16.10 14.59 -12.74
C PHE A 196 15.46 15.13 -11.47
N PHE A 197 16.12 14.96 -10.34
CA PHE A 197 15.62 15.44 -9.06
C PHE A 197 16.76 15.90 -8.16
N GLU A 198 16.42 16.77 -7.23
CA GLU A 198 17.23 17.17 -6.11
C GLU A 198 16.45 16.85 -4.83
N ILE A 199 17.10 16.26 -3.83
CA ILE A 199 16.50 15.95 -2.53
C ILE A 199 17.54 16.18 -1.43
N CYS A 200 17.08 16.60 -0.27
CA CYS A 200 17.92 16.89 0.87
C CYS A 200 18.11 15.65 1.75
N MET A 201 19.34 15.40 2.19
CA MET A 201 19.70 14.33 3.12
C MET A 201 20.10 14.93 4.47
N PRO A 202 19.72 14.30 5.60
CA PRO A 202 20.21 14.71 6.91
C PRO A 202 21.67 14.28 7.11
N SER A 203 22.28 14.79 8.17
CA SER A 203 23.62 14.37 8.61
C SER A 203 23.75 12.84 8.70
N THR A 204 24.92 12.33 8.33
CA THR A 204 25.30 10.94 8.58
C THR A 204 26.17 10.77 9.81
N ILE A 205 26.64 11.87 10.40
CA ILE A 205 27.56 11.90 11.53
C ILE A 205 26.76 11.77 12.84
N ASP A 206 27.30 11.00 13.81
CA ASP A 206 26.69 10.80 15.14
C ASP A 206 25.24 10.28 15.14
N THR A 207 24.85 9.56 14.08
CA THR A 207 23.54 8.90 13.98
C THR A 207 23.67 7.39 14.20
N ALA A 208 22.69 6.79 14.89
CA ALA A 208 22.63 5.33 15.04
C ALA A 208 22.19 4.63 13.74
N PHE A 209 21.53 5.36 12.83
CA PHE A 209 20.99 4.84 11.59
C PHE A 209 21.28 5.80 10.44
N LEU A 210 21.80 5.26 9.35
CA LEU A 210 22.00 6.02 8.13
C LEU A 210 20.67 6.32 7.42
N PRO A 211 20.58 7.44 6.69
CA PRO A 211 19.40 7.76 5.88
C PRO A 211 19.19 6.73 4.77
N ARG A 212 17.93 6.56 4.40
CA ARG A 212 17.52 5.59 3.39
C ARG A 212 16.77 6.27 2.27
N PHE A 213 17.02 5.83 1.05
CA PHE A 213 16.31 6.25 -0.13
C PHE A 213 15.24 5.21 -0.48
N THR A 214 14.03 5.68 -0.76
CA THR A 214 12.95 4.85 -1.29
C THR A 214 12.24 5.57 -2.42
N GLU A 215 11.76 4.80 -3.39
CA GLU A 215 11.03 5.30 -4.54
C GLU A 215 9.89 4.35 -4.90
N PHE A 216 8.77 4.93 -5.30
CA PHE A 216 7.63 4.18 -5.82
C PHE A 216 6.88 5.00 -6.85
N CYS A 217 6.27 4.28 -7.79
CA CYS A 217 5.57 4.89 -8.92
C CYS A 217 4.22 4.21 -9.15
N ASN A 218 3.28 4.99 -9.66
CA ASN A 218 1.94 4.55 -10.03
C ASN A 218 1.60 5.05 -11.45
N THR A 219 0.80 4.30 -12.22
CA THR A 219 0.55 4.56 -13.66
C THR A 219 -0.91 4.71 -14.05
N ALA A 220 -1.47 5.89 -14.26
CA ALA A 220 -2.75 5.97 -14.97
C ALA A 220 -2.56 5.79 -16.49
N CYS A 221 -3.65 5.51 -17.20
CA CYS A 221 -3.67 5.66 -18.65
C CYS A 221 -4.93 6.40 -19.08
N GLU A 222 -4.78 7.24 -20.09
CA GLU A 222 -5.87 7.96 -20.74
C GLU A 222 -5.82 7.68 -22.23
N THR A 223 -6.97 7.64 -22.87
CA THR A 223 -7.05 7.34 -24.31
C THR A 223 -8.06 8.25 -24.98
N ARG A 224 -7.71 8.72 -26.17
CA ARG A 224 -8.61 9.48 -27.03
C ARG A 224 -8.44 9.05 -28.48
N LEU A 225 -9.44 9.41 -29.30
CA LEU A 225 -9.30 9.34 -30.75
C LEU A 225 -8.16 10.26 -31.21
N ALA A 226 -7.39 9.82 -32.20
CA ALA A 226 -6.15 10.49 -32.61
C ALA A 226 -6.37 11.96 -33.02
N THR A 227 -7.43 12.24 -33.77
CA THR A 227 -7.83 13.60 -34.20
C THR A 227 -9.06 14.12 -33.47
N ASN A 228 -9.51 13.40 -32.43
CA ASN A 228 -10.75 13.67 -31.71
C ASN A 228 -11.99 13.72 -32.63
N ASN A 229 -11.97 12.98 -33.74
CA ASN A 229 -13.04 12.97 -34.73
C ASN A 229 -13.43 11.54 -35.12
N MET A 230 -14.64 11.12 -34.77
CA MET A 230 -15.10 9.75 -35.04
C MET A 230 -15.14 9.40 -36.53
N GLY A 231 -15.46 10.33 -37.42
CA GLY A 231 -15.57 10.06 -38.86
C GLY A 231 -14.22 9.79 -39.52
N ARG A 232 -13.12 10.22 -38.90
CA ARG A 232 -11.75 9.99 -39.36
C ARG A 232 -11.06 8.87 -38.60
N ASP A 233 -11.32 8.79 -37.31
CA ASP A 233 -10.58 7.91 -36.41
C ASP A 233 -11.28 6.58 -36.17
N LEU A 234 -12.56 6.42 -36.53
CA LEU A 234 -13.32 5.18 -36.34
C LEU A 234 -13.74 4.60 -37.69
N SER A 235 -13.36 3.35 -37.94
CA SER A 235 -13.69 2.60 -39.15
C SER A 235 -14.48 1.35 -38.78
N ILE A 236 -15.66 1.19 -39.39
CA ILE A 236 -16.55 0.06 -39.14
C ILE A 236 -16.68 -0.75 -40.43
N SER A 237 -16.32 -2.03 -40.36
CA SER A 237 -16.44 -2.93 -41.51
C SER A 237 -17.89 -3.41 -41.70
N GLN A 238 -18.20 -3.97 -42.88
CA GLN A 238 -19.50 -4.56 -43.18
C GLN A 238 -19.88 -5.69 -42.21
N ASN A 239 -18.88 -6.34 -41.59
CA ASN A 239 -19.07 -7.43 -40.63
C ASN A 239 -19.25 -6.93 -39.19
N GLY A 240 -19.34 -5.61 -38.99
CA GLY A 240 -19.42 -4.97 -37.67
C GLY A 240 -18.09 -4.90 -36.92
N GLU A 241 -16.96 -5.20 -37.58
CA GLU A 241 -15.63 -5.05 -36.96
C GLU A 241 -15.35 -3.56 -36.76
N VAL A 242 -14.99 -3.18 -35.53
CA VAL A 242 -14.67 -1.81 -35.18
C VAL A 242 -13.15 -1.68 -35.13
N SER A 243 -12.62 -0.67 -35.81
CA SER A 243 -11.21 -0.30 -35.73
C SER A 243 -11.06 1.19 -35.48
N ALA A 244 -10.07 1.60 -34.69
CA ALA A 244 -9.86 3.01 -34.40
C ALA A 244 -8.38 3.44 -34.39
N ASN A 245 -8.16 4.71 -34.69
CA ASN A 245 -6.89 5.41 -34.50
C ASN A 245 -6.90 6.09 -33.13
N LEU A 246 -5.94 5.74 -32.28
CA LEU A 246 -5.92 6.15 -30.87
C LEU A 246 -4.60 6.83 -30.52
N ILE A 247 -4.70 7.79 -29.60
CA ILE A 247 -3.57 8.26 -28.82
C ILE A 247 -3.80 7.82 -27.38
N ILE A 248 -2.83 7.08 -26.85
CA ILE A 248 -2.83 6.56 -25.50
C ILE A 248 -1.74 7.29 -24.73
N ALA A 249 -2.13 7.99 -23.67
CA ALA A 249 -1.21 8.59 -22.72
C ALA A 249 -1.04 7.64 -21.52
N ILE A 250 0.20 7.40 -21.13
CA ILE A 250 0.57 6.73 -19.88
C ILE A 250 1.04 7.83 -18.93
N CYS A 251 0.29 8.04 -17.86
CA CYS A 251 0.55 9.07 -16.87
C CYS A 251 1.19 8.41 -15.65
N ILE A 252 2.43 8.76 -15.33
CA ILE A 252 3.18 8.15 -14.23
C ILE A 252 3.38 9.19 -13.15
N THR A 253 2.98 8.85 -11.92
CA THR A 253 3.33 9.62 -10.74
C THR A 253 4.34 8.85 -9.94
N CYS A 254 5.48 9.47 -9.65
CA CYS A 254 6.54 8.87 -8.85
C CYS A 254 6.86 9.77 -7.67
N GLU A 255 6.98 9.16 -6.49
CA GLU A 255 7.48 9.83 -5.30
C GLU A 255 8.82 9.21 -4.90
N LYS A 256 9.75 10.07 -4.48
CA LYS A 256 11.05 9.68 -3.93
C LYS A 256 11.17 10.31 -2.56
N LYS A 257 11.74 9.57 -1.62
CA LYS A 257 11.86 10.02 -0.24
C LYS A 257 13.24 9.68 0.32
N ILE A 258 13.76 10.59 1.13
CA ILE A 258 14.77 10.25 2.14
C ILE A 258 14.03 9.97 3.45
N VAL A 259 14.26 8.79 4.02
CA VAL A 259 13.64 8.35 5.27
C VAL A 259 14.70 8.03 6.31
N VAL A 260 14.36 8.29 7.57
CA VAL A 260 15.22 8.04 8.73
C VAL A 260 14.42 7.32 9.83
N PRO A 261 14.97 6.26 10.44
CA PRO A 261 14.35 5.66 11.63
C PRO A 261 14.41 6.64 12.80
N VAL A 262 13.27 6.87 13.46
CA VAL A 262 13.15 7.80 14.59
C VAL A 262 12.21 7.24 15.66
N GLN A 263 12.40 7.72 16.89
CA GLN A 263 11.44 7.57 17.96
C GLN A 263 10.63 8.87 18.10
N LEU A 264 9.31 8.77 18.04
CA LEU A 264 8.38 9.89 18.17
C LEU A 264 7.48 9.69 19.38
N CYS A 265 7.22 10.76 20.13
CA CYS A 265 6.12 10.78 21.08
C CYS A 265 4.87 11.29 20.36
N VAL A 266 3.84 10.46 20.27
CA VAL A 266 2.56 10.83 19.66
C VAL A 266 1.46 10.88 20.72
N LEU A 267 0.43 11.68 20.46
CA LEU A 267 -0.84 11.61 21.19
C LEU A 267 -1.73 10.59 20.50
N SER A 268 -2.17 9.56 21.22
CA SER A 268 -3.07 8.52 20.72
C SER A 268 -4.20 8.29 21.71
N THR A 269 -5.27 7.60 21.29
CA THR A 269 -6.32 7.11 22.19
C THR A 269 -6.02 5.70 22.71
N GLY A 270 -4.76 5.26 22.65
CA GLY A 270 -4.33 3.88 22.89
C GLY A 270 -4.49 2.96 21.68
N PHE A 271 -4.48 1.64 21.91
CA PHE A 271 -4.60 0.63 20.86
C PHE A 271 -6.00 0.59 20.22
N ALA A 272 -6.05 0.54 18.89
CA ALA A 272 -7.30 0.36 18.15
C ALA A 272 -7.92 -1.02 18.46
N GLN A 273 -9.17 -1.03 18.93
CA GLN A 273 -9.93 -2.25 19.17
C GLN A 273 -11.20 -2.24 18.32
N ILE A 274 -11.38 -3.30 17.52
CA ILE A 274 -12.56 -3.48 16.69
C ILE A 274 -13.57 -4.32 17.48
N SER A 275 -14.83 -3.90 17.50
CA SER A 275 -15.90 -4.75 18.01
C SER A 275 -16.09 -5.96 17.08
N PRO A 276 -16.04 -7.20 17.61
CA PRO A 276 -16.18 -8.38 16.77
C PRO A 276 -17.59 -8.42 16.16
N GLN A 277 -17.70 -8.86 14.91
CA GLN A 277 -19.00 -9.20 14.34
C GLN A 277 -19.50 -10.50 14.98
N VAL A 278 -20.54 -10.39 15.82
CA VAL A 278 -20.98 -11.49 16.67
C VAL A 278 -21.99 -12.37 15.93
N ASN A 279 -21.54 -13.52 15.43
CA ASN A 279 -22.41 -14.66 15.06
C ASN A 279 -21.97 -15.88 15.88
N ALA A 280 -22.10 -15.83 17.21
CA ALA A 280 -21.40 -16.74 18.10
C ALA A 280 -22.32 -17.60 19.00
N ILE A 281 -21.95 -18.88 19.05
CA ILE A 281 -22.39 -19.92 20.00
C ILE A 281 -21.58 -19.85 21.32
N CYS A 282 -20.35 -19.32 21.27
CA CYS A 282 -19.47 -19.19 22.45
C CYS A 282 -19.78 -17.90 23.25
N THR A 283 -19.69 -17.99 24.58
CA THR A 283 -20.00 -16.90 25.51
C THR A 283 -18.79 -16.01 25.87
N THR A 284 -17.56 -16.48 25.64
CA THR A 284 -16.32 -15.74 25.94
C THR A 284 -15.29 -15.87 24.81
N PHE A 285 -14.53 -14.80 24.56
CA PHE A 285 -13.48 -14.72 23.54
C PHE A 285 -12.21 -14.09 24.13
N PRO A 286 -11.00 -14.59 23.79
CA PRO A 286 -9.75 -14.01 24.26
C PRO A 286 -9.47 -12.64 23.61
N THR A 287 -8.67 -11.80 24.27
CA THR A 287 -8.21 -10.51 23.72
C THR A 287 -7.08 -10.73 22.70
N LEU A 288 -7.05 -9.92 21.64
CA LEU A 288 -6.03 -10.01 20.58
C LEU A 288 -4.69 -9.37 20.99
N PHE A 289 -4.75 -8.36 21.84
CA PHE A 289 -3.57 -7.61 22.28
C PHE A 289 -3.37 -7.76 23.79
N PRO A 290 -2.12 -7.71 24.27
CA PRO A 290 -1.82 -7.62 25.69
C PRO A 290 -2.46 -6.38 26.33
N GLN A 291 -2.77 -6.46 27.62
CA GLN A 291 -3.21 -5.29 28.38
C GLN A 291 -2.02 -4.34 28.58
N GLN A 292 -2.28 -3.03 28.49
CA GLN A 292 -1.29 -2.01 28.86
C GLN A 292 -1.16 -2.01 30.39
N ILE A 293 0.04 -2.26 30.89
CA ILE A 293 0.34 -2.19 32.33
C ILE A 293 0.60 -0.73 32.67
N LYS A 294 -0.25 -0.15 33.52
CA LYS A 294 -0.13 1.20 34.07
C LYS A 294 0.56 1.16 35.43
N GLU A 295 1.01 2.31 35.92
CA GLU A 295 1.55 2.43 37.29
C GLU A 295 0.53 2.00 38.36
N SER A 296 -0.77 2.14 38.08
CA SER A 296 -1.87 1.62 38.91
C SER A 296 -1.95 0.09 38.95
N ASP A 297 -1.32 -0.60 38.01
CA ASP A 297 -1.38 -2.06 37.88
C ASP A 297 -0.17 -2.74 38.54
N THR A 298 0.62 -1.95 39.29
CA THR A 298 1.73 -2.44 40.11
C THR A 298 1.21 -3.14 41.37
N LEU A 299 2.01 -4.09 41.90
CA LEU A 299 1.68 -4.88 43.11
C LEU A 299 1.34 -4.03 44.35
N GLU A 300 1.78 -2.77 44.41
CA GLU A 300 1.45 -1.83 45.50
C GLU A 300 0.04 -1.21 45.35
N ASN A 301 -0.55 -1.22 44.15
CA ASN A 301 -1.87 -0.66 43.82
C ASN A 301 -2.91 -1.75 43.45
N CYS A 302 -2.46 -2.96 43.11
CA CYS A 302 -3.28 -4.16 43.19
C CYS A 302 -3.55 -4.43 44.66
N GLY A 303 -4.65 -3.88 45.18
CA GLY A 303 -4.94 -3.80 46.60
C GLY A 303 -4.59 -5.07 47.38
N GLU A 304 -4.06 -4.89 48.60
CA GLU A 304 -4.07 -5.94 49.61
C GLU A 304 -5.43 -6.62 49.57
N VAL A 305 -5.46 -7.90 49.25
CA VAL A 305 -6.67 -8.70 49.35
C VAL A 305 -7.00 -8.71 50.84
N SER A 306 -7.88 -7.80 51.27
CA SER A 306 -8.48 -7.87 52.59
C SER A 306 -9.20 -9.21 52.67
N PRO A 307 -8.83 -10.10 53.59
CA PRO A 307 -9.52 -11.37 53.74
C PRO A 307 -10.80 -11.05 54.50
N GLU A 308 -11.85 -10.62 53.81
CA GLU A 308 -13.24 -10.77 54.24
C GLU A 308 -14.20 -10.16 53.20
N GLU A 309 -15.19 -10.98 52.83
CA GLU A 309 -16.42 -10.71 52.08
C GLU A 309 -16.39 -10.97 50.55
N ASP A 310 -16.85 -12.19 50.29
CA ASP A 310 -17.28 -12.91 49.10
C ASP A 310 -17.79 -12.12 47.85
N GLU A 311 -17.56 -12.77 46.70
CA GLU A 311 -18.16 -12.58 45.36
C GLU A 311 -17.63 -11.47 44.44
N VAL A 312 -16.40 -11.62 43.93
CA VAL A 312 -16.09 -11.29 42.51
C VAL A 312 -15.08 -12.31 41.98
N GLU A 313 -15.39 -12.95 40.85
CA GLU A 313 -14.53 -13.91 40.16
C GLU A 313 -13.16 -13.29 39.81
N CYS A 314 -12.13 -13.65 40.56
CA CYS A 314 -10.74 -13.45 40.15
C CYS A 314 -10.45 -14.33 38.93
N VAL A 315 -10.33 -13.70 37.75
CA VAL A 315 -9.77 -14.35 36.56
C VAL A 315 -8.33 -14.79 36.89
N PRO A 316 -7.94 -16.05 36.63
CA PRO A 316 -6.61 -16.52 37.01
C PRO A 316 -5.56 -15.76 36.21
N CYS A 317 -4.63 -15.11 36.91
CA CYS A 317 -3.40 -14.61 36.32
C CYS A 317 -2.62 -15.79 35.72
N CYS A 318 -2.72 -15.95 34.40
CA CYS A 318 -1.87 -16.85 33.64
C CYS A 318 -0.49 -16.21 33.44
N VAL A 319 0.48 -16.43 34.33
CA VAL A 319 1.91 -16.45 33.98
C VAL A 319 2.68 -17.48 34.82
N PRO A 320 3.50 -18.36 34.21
CA PRO A 320 4.35 -19.31 34.90
C PRO A 320 5.65 -18.63 35.36
N CYS A 321 5.65 -18.03 36.54
CA CYS A 321 6.87 -17.54 37.19
C CYS A 321 6.96 -18.08 38.62
N CYS A 322 7.28 -19.36 38.75
CA CYS A 322 7.82 -19.93 39.98
C CYS A 322 9.04 -20.80 39.60
N PRO A 323 10.28 -20.30 39.77
CA PRO A 323 11.42 -21.21 39.87
C PRO A 323 11.36 -21.89 41.24
N VAL A 324 10.92 -23.15 41.23
CA VAL A 324 11.40 -24.27 42.06
C VAL A 324 11.98 -23.88 43.44
N SER A 325 11.20 -24.07 44.51
CA SER A 325 11.64 -24.59 45.82
C SER A 325 10.52 -24.48 46.87
N CYS A 326 9.41 -25.20 46.66
CA CYS A 326 8.63 -25.68 47.79
C CYS A 326 9.22 -27.04 48.15
N GLU A 327 9.94 -27.12 49.27
CA GLU A 327 10.17 -28.31 50.11
C GLU A 327 11.42 -28.05 50.98
N GLU A 328 11.22 -27.61 52.24
CA GLU A 328 11.92 -28.17 53.43
C GLU A 328 11.73 -27.38 54.75
N GLU A 329 11.22 -26.14 54.78
CA GLU A 329 11.18 -25.39 56.06
C GLU A 329 9.81 -25.36 56.80
N ALA A 330 8.78 -26.02 56.30
CA ALA A 330 7.45 -26.00 56.92
C ALA A 330 7.15 -27.17 57.89
N GLU A 331 8.00 -28.18 58.02
CA GLU A 331 7.74 -29.34 58.89
C GLU A 331 8.30 -29.25 60.33
N GLU A 332 9.15 -28.27 60.64
CA GLU A 332 9.74 -28.18 61.99
C GLU A 332 8.99 -27.23 62.96
N SER A 333 8.14 -26.34 62.44
CA SER A 333 7.35 -25.40 63.25
C SER A 333 6.01 -25.99 63.77
N CYS A 334 5.45 -26.99 63.08
CA CYS A 334 4.19 -27.64 63.51
C CYS A 334 4.35 -28.81 64.51
N ARG A 335 5.59 -29.26 64.81
CA ARG A 335 5.83 -30.35 65.79
C ARG A 335 6.23 -29.90 67.19
N ARG A 336 6.49 -28.60 67.44
CA ARG A 336 6.91 -28.10 68.76
C ARG A 336 5.80 -27.53 69.64
N ASN A 337 4.59 -27.28 69.11
CA ASN A 337 3.48 -26.68 69.88
C ASN A 337 2.46 -27.66 70.50
N SER A 338 2.72 -28.97 70.49
CA SER A 338 1.81 -29.99 71.05
C SER A 338 2.36 -30.76 72.27
N ARG A 339 3.46 -30.30 72.90
CA ARG A 339 4.06 -31.00 74.06
C ARG A 339 4.24 -30.22 75.37
N ASN A 340 3.73 -29.00 75.52
CA ASN A 340 3.67 -28.32 76.82
C ASN A 340 2.28 -27.76 77.12
N ARG A 341 1.34 -28.67 77.41
CA ARG A 341 0.13 -28.40 78.21
C ARG A 341 -0.16 -29.61 79.10
N ARG A 342 0.59 -29.74 80.20
CA ARG A 342 0.13 -30.10 81.56
C ARG A 342 1.32 -30.30 82.48
#